data_AF-Q1IQJ2-F1
#
_entry.id   AF-Q1IQJ2-F1
#
_cell.length_a   1.000
_cell.length_b   1.000
_cell.length_c   1.000
_cell.angle_alpha   90.00
_cell.angle_beta   90.00
_cell.angle_gamma   90.00
#
_symmetry.space_group_name_H-M   'P 1'
#
loop_
_entity.id
_entity.type
_entity.pdbx_description
1 polymer ?
#
loop_
_entity_poly.entity_id
_entity_poly.type
_entity_poly.pdbx_seq_one_letter_code
_entity_poly.pdbx_strand_id
1 'polypeptide(L)'
;MSPDGNAPPTWLKAGTWICILIAVAVVVRRLVALAHPATSGPPELRSLDAYFSNHATLTRAHIIPAFLFVLAAPIVLFQWSGFKVAERALFVLGAIVGATAYAMTSHAVGGWLERSAVLVFNTWFLISLGTAFYCGVQGKDLSKRDWLVRAVVVLLGIATTRPVMGVFFATSRITHLAPSQFFGIAFWVGFSTNSIVVEWWLNSRRRKRLRESEGHTVPA
;
A
#
# COMPACT_ATOMS: atom_id res chain seq x y z
N MET A 1 -4.34 34.24 -11.57
CA MET A 1 -3.53 33.24 -10.83
C MET A 1 -4.45 32.57 -9.82
N SER A 2 -5.16 31.52 -10.26
CA SER A 2 -6.18 30.86 -9.43
C SER A 2 -5.52 29.81 -8.52
N PRO A 3 -5.77 29.81 -7.21
CA PRO A 3 -5.06 28.97 -6.24
C PRO A 3 -5.45 27.47 -6.26
N ASP A 4 -6.42 27.06 -7.09
CA ASP A 4 -7.13 25.79 -6.89
C ASP A 4 -6.76 24.65 -7.86
N GLY A 5 -5.78 24.86 -8.75
CA GLY A 5 -5.48 23.90 -9.82
C GLY A 5 -4.73 22.62 -9.41
N ASN A 6 -4.09 22.61 -8.23
CA ASN A 6 -3.05 21.63 -7.90
C ASN A 6 -3.28 20.79 -6.64
N ALA A 7 -4.32 21.08 -5.85
CA ALA A 7 -4.64 20.29 -4.67
C ALA A 7 -5.30 18.96 -5.08
N PRO A 8 -4.88 17.80 -4.51
CA PRO A 8 -5.61 16.57 -4.76
C PRO A 8 -7.06 16.73 -4.25
N PRO A 9 -8.05 16.17 -4.98
CA PRO A 9 -9.44 16.34 -4.63
C PRO A 9 -9.72 15.82 -3.21
N THR A 10 -10.62 16.48 -2.49
CA THR A 10 -10.89 16.25 -1.06
C THR A 10 -11.25 14.80 -0.74
N TRP A 11 -11.99 14.12 -1.64
CA TRP A 11 -12.33 12.70 -1.50
C TRP A 11 -11.09 11.78 -1.51
N LEU A 12 -10.05 12.13 -2.28
CA LEU A 12 -8.82 11.33 -2.37
C LEU A 12 -7.98 11.50 -1.10
N LYS A 13 -7.92 12.73 -0.56
CA LYS A 13 -7.31 13.01 0.75
C LYS A 13 -8.03 12.23 1.85
N ALA A 14 -9.37 12.29 1.88
CA ALA A 14 -10.18 11.54 2.84
C ALA A 14 -9.94 10.02 2.72
N GLY A 15 -9.97 9.47 1.51
CA GLY A 15 -9.69 8.05 1.26
C GLY A 15 -8.28 7.64 1.72
N THR A 16 -7.27 8.46 1.45
CA THR A 16 -5.89 8.21 1.90
C THR A 16 -5.80 8.21 3.43
N TRP A 17 -6.42 9.18 4.10
CA TRP A 17 -6.46 9.23 5.56
C TRP A 17 -7.20 8.03 6.17
N ILE A 18 -8.32 7.62 5.58
CA ILE A 18 -9.05 6.42 5.99
C ILE A 18 -8.15 5.17 5.85
N CYS A 19 -7.46 5.01 4.72
CA CYS A 19 -6.53 3.90 4.52
C CYS A 19 -5.38 3.93 5.53
N ILE A 20 -4.85 5.10 5.86
CA ILE A 20 -3.81 5.26 6.90
C ILE A 20 -4.35 4.82 8.26
N LEU A 21 -5.53 5.29 8.67
CA LEU A 21 -6.14 4.92 9.95
C LEU A 21 -6.38 3.41 10.05
N ILE A 22 -6.90 2.79 8.98
CA ILE A 22 -7.09 1.33 8.91
C ILE A 22 -5.74 0.62 9.01
N ALA A 23 -4.72 1.06 8.27
CA ALA A 23 -3.39 0.47 8.33
C ALA A 23 -2.80 0.55 9.75
N VAL A 24 -2.88 1.72 10.40
CA VAL A 24 -2.43 1.93 11.78
C VAL A 24 -3.15 0.96 12.73
N ALA A 25 -4.48 0.89 12.67
CA ALA A 25 -5.27 0.01 13.54
C ALA A 25 -4.89 -1.47 13.35
N VAL A 26 -4.66 -1.90 12.10
CA VAL A 26 -4.23 -3.26 11.78
C VAL A 26 -2.84 -3.56 12.34
N VAL A 27 -1.89 -2.63 12.19
CA VAL A 27 -0.53 -2.79 12.73
C VAL A 27 -0.58 -2.88 14.25
N VAL A 28 -1.30 -1.99 14.93
CA VAL A 28 -1.45 -2.02 16.39
C VAL A 28 -2.05 -3.34 16.84
N ARG A 29 -3.16 -3.78 16.24
CA ARG A 29 -3.78 -5.09 16.55
C ARG A 29 -2.78 -6.23 16.40
N ARG A 30 -1.97 -6.21 15.34
CA ARG A 30 -0.99 -7.26 15.06
C ARG A 30 0.19 -7.26 16.04
N LEU A 31 0.66 -6.08 16.45
CA LEU A 31 1.69 -5.96 17.48
C LEU A 31 1.17 -6.44 18.85
N VAL A 32 -0.08 -6.12 19.20
CA VAL A 32 -0.73 -6.60 20.43
C VAL A 32 -0.86 -8.12 20.42
N ALA A 33 -1.31 -8.72 19.31
CA ALA A 33 -1.43 -10.18 19.19
C ALA A 33 -0.08 -10.92 19.27
N LEU A 34 1.00 -10.31 18.76
CA LEU A 34 2.36 -10.85 18.89
C LEU A 34 2.92 -10.71 20.31
N ALA A 35 2.55 -9.65 21.04
CA ALA A 35 2.98 -9.41 22.41
C ALA A 35 2.17 -10.22 23.44
N HIS A 36 0.88 -10.46 23.15
CA HIS A 36 -0.06 -11.18 24.00
C HIS A 36 -0.79 -12.24 23.16
N PRO A 37 -0.20 -13.42 22.94
CA PRO A 37 -0.84 -14.51 22.21
C PRO A 37 -2.15 -14.88 22.91
N ALA A 38 -3.28 -14.73 22.22
CA ALA A 38 -4.58 -15.01 22.81
C ALA A 38 -4.73 -16.52 23.10
N THR A 39 -4.91 -16.86 24.37
CA THR A 39 -5.19 -18.24 24.83
C THR A 39 -6.63 -18.68 24.53
N SER A 40 -7.53 -17.76 24.20
CA SER A 40 -8.94 -18.02 23.88
C SER A 40 -9.37 -17.38 22.55
N GLY A 41 -9.81 -18.21 21.60
CA GLY A 41 -10.33 -17.78 20.29
C GLY A 41 -10.61 -18.98 19.35
N PRO A 42 -11.31 -18.76 18.22
CA PRO A 42 -11.60 -19.80 17.23
C PRO A 42 -10.33 -20.57 16.83
N PRO A 43 -10.38 -21.90 16.66
CA PRO A 43 -9.18 -22.73 16.42
C PRO A 43 -8.33 -22.27 15.24
N GLU A 44 -8.97 -21.76 14.18
CA GLU A 44 -8.34 -21.28 12.95
C GLU A 44 -7.56 -19.97 13.12
N LEU A 45 -8.01 -19.09 14.03
CA LEU A 45 -7.28 -17.86 14.35
C LEU A 45 -6.05 -18.17 15.22
N ARG A 46 -6.17 -19.13 16.14
CA ARG A 46 -5.06 -19.60 16.98
C ARG A 46 -3.97 -20.29 16.17
N SER A 47 -4.32 -21.07 15.14
CA SER A 47 -3.32 -21.69 14.24
C SER A 47 -2.60 -20.67 13.37
N LEU A 48 -3.29 -19.61 12.91
CA LEU A 48 -2.66 -18.46 12.24
C LEU A 48 -1.69 -17.74 13.18
N ASP A 49 -2.12 -17.43 14.41
CA ASP A 49 -1.31 -16.69 15.38
C ASP A 49 -0.07 -17.48 15.81
N ALA A 50 -0.19 -18.81 15.99
CA ALA A 50 0.94 -19.71 16.28
C ALA A 50 1.95 -19.79 15.11
N TYR A 51 1.46 -19.75 13.87
CA TYR A 51 2.33 -19.71 12.68
C TYR A 51 3.13 -18.40 12.59
N PHE A 52 2.48 -17.28 12.91
CA PHE A 52 3.11 -15.97 12.94
C PHE A 52 4.02 -15.76 14.14
N SER A 53 3.76 -16.38 15.30
CA SER A 53 4.68 -16.36 16.45
C SER A 53 5.98 -17.10 16.13
N ASN A 54 5.92 -18.18 15.34
CA ASN A 54 7.11 -18.91 14.91
C ASN A 54 7.96 -18.14 13.87
N HIS A 55 7.37 -17.13 13.19
CA HIS A 55 8.04 -16.22 12.25
C HIS A 55 7.97 -14.75 12.69
N ALA A 56 7.91 -14.51 14.00
CA ALA A 56 7.65 -13.19 14.58
C ALA A 56 8.73 -12.16 14.22
N THR A 57 9.97 -12.58 14.00
CA THR A 57 11.07 -11.72 13.55
C THR A 57 10.85 -11.21 12.13
N LEU A 58 10.54 -12.10 11.16
CA LEU A 58 10.25 -11.71 9.78
C LEU A 58 9.01 -10.81 9.69
N THR A 59 7.96 -11.16 10.45
CA THR A 59 6.73 -10.36 10.50
C THR A 59 6.98 -8.97 11.09
N ARG A 60 7.76 -8.85 12.17
CA ARG A 60 8.14 -7.55 12.75
C ARG A 60 9.03 -6.75 11.79
N ALA A 61 10.00 -7.40 11.15
CA ALA A 61 10.91 -6.79 10.18
C ALA A 61 10.19 -6.25 8.94
N HIS A 62 9.00 -6.78 8.60
CA HIS A 62 8.15 -6.24 7.54
C HIS A 62 7.21 -5.14 8.04
N ILE A 63 6.48 -5.40 9.13
CA ILE A 63 5.39 -4.53 9.59
C ILE A 63 5.89 -3.20 10.15
N ILE A 64 7.00 -3.19 10.90
CA ILE A 64 7.53 -1.94 11.48
C ILE A 64 7.96 -0.98 10.36
N PRO A 65 8.76 -1.40 9.35
CA PRO A 65 9.07 -0.55 8.22
C PRO A 65 7.85 -0.12 7.40
N ALA A 66 6.89 -1.02 7.18
CA ALA A 66 5.66 -0.70 6.47
C ALA A 66 4.85 0.39 7.19
N PHE A 67 4.74 0.30 8.51
CA PHE A 67 4.08 1.29 9.34
C PHE A 67 4.75 2.66 9.24
N LEU A 68 6.07 2.71 9.41
CA LEU A 68 6.84 3.95 9.29
C LEU A 68 6.72 4.55 7.88
N PHE A 69 6.70 3.71 6.85
CA PHE A 69 6.50 4.14 5.46
C PHE A 69 5.13 4.80 5.28
N VAL A 70 4.05 4.19 5.78
CA VAL A 70 2.68 4.72 5.68
C VAL A 70 2.55 6.08 6.38
N LEU A 71 3.22 6.25 7.53
CA LEU A 71 3.21 7.54 8.24
C LEU A 71 4.06 8.61 7.53
N ALA A 72 5.19 8.24 6.95
CA ALA A 72 6.07 9.16 6.23
C ALA A 72 5.48 9.58 4.86
N ALA A 73 4.73 8.70 4.19
CA ALA A 73 4.17 8.93 2.87
C ALA A 73 3.33 10.22 2.73
N PRO A 74 2.32 10.51 3.57
CA PRO A 74 1.55 11.75 3.46
C PRO A 74 2.40 12.99 3.74
N ILE A 75 3.41 12.91 4.61
CA ILE A 75 4.32 14.01 4.90
C ILE A 75 5.12 14.33 3.63
N VAL A 76 5.74 13.32 3.01
CA VAL A 76 6.55 13.49 1.79
C VAL A 76 5.69 13.91 0.58
N LEU A 77 4.46 13.38 0.46
CA LEU A 77 3.58 13.69 -0.68
C LEU A 77 2.87 15.04 -0.56
N PHE A 78 2.42 15.43 0.64
CA PHE A 78 1.63 16.65 0.85
C PHE A 78 2.45 17.85 1.33
N GLN A 79 3.57 17.65 2.01
CA GLN A 79 4.42 18.74 2.50
C GLN A 79 5.67 18.84 1.64
N TRP A 80 5.63 19.80 0.72
CA TRP A 80 6.65 20.02 -0.31
C TRP A 80 7.94 20.58 0.32
N SER A 81 9.09 20.01 -0.08
CA SER A 81 10.44 20.59 -0.13
C SER A 81 11.30 20.82 1.13
N GLY A 82 10.94 20.33 2.32
CA GLY A 82 11.81 20.50 3.52
C GLY A 82 12.66 19.28 3.92
N PHE A 83 12.07 18.08 3.91
CA PHE A 83 12.62 16.94 4.65
C PHE A 83 13.26 15.89 3.73
N LYS A 84 14.44 16.20 3.17
CA LYS A 84 15.25 15.24 2.40
C LYS A 84 15.52 13.94 3.17
N VAL A 85 15.59 14.02 4.50
CA VAL A 85 15.73 12.86 5.40
C VAL A 85 14.50 11.96 5.33
N ALA A 86 13.28 12.53 5.38
CA ALA A 86 12.05 11.76 5.29
C ALA A 86 11.88 11.09 3.92
N GLU A 87 12.24 11.79 2.84
CA GLU A 87 12.24 11.22 1.49
C GLU A 87 13.23 10.04 1.36
N ARG A 88 14.47 10.20 1.84
CA ARG A 88 15.46 9.11 1.86
C ARG A 88 15.00 7.94 2.72
N ALA A 89 14.47 8.21 3.91
CA ALA A 89 13.93 7.20 4.80
C ALA A 89 12.80 6.42 4.10
N LEU A 90 11.92 7.10 3.37
CA LEU A 90 10.83 6.46 2.65
C LEU A 90 11.33 5.47 1.59
N PHE A 91 12.38 5.80 0.83
CA PHE A 91 12.99 4.85 -0.12
C PHE A 91 13.61 3.64 0.57
N VAL A 92 14.34 3.85 1.67
CA VAL A 92 14.97 2.75 2.44
C VAL A 92 13.90 1.85 3.07
N LEU A 93 12.90 2.45 3.73
CA LEU A 93 11.78 1.73 4.31
C LEU A 93 11.03 0.94 3.24
N GLY A 94 10.75 1.55 2.10
CA GLY A 94 10.08 0.89 0.98
C GLY A 94 10.87 -0.29 0.44
N ALA A 95 12.19 -0.16 0.30
CA ALA A 95 13.05 -1.28 -0.13
C ALA A 95 13.03 -2.44 0.88
N ILE A 96 13.10 -2.15 2.18
CA ILE A 96 12.99 -3.16 3.24
C ILE A 96 11.62 -3.86 3.17
N VAL A 97 10.54 -3.09 3.04
CA VAL A 97 9.17 -3.63 2.92
C VAL A 97 9.05 -4.56 1.72
N GLY A 98 9.55 -4.14 0.55
CA GLY A 98 9.47 -4.96 -0.67
C GLY A 98 10.32 -6.23 -0.60
N ALA A 99 11.53 -6.16 -0.04
CA ALA A 99 12.39 -7.33 0.15
C ALA A 99 11.78 -8.33 1.15
N THR A 100 11.29 -7.83 2.29
CA THR A 100 10.64 -8.67 3.30
C THR A 100 9.31 -9.22 2.82
N ALA A 101 8.56 -8.52 1.96
CA ALA A 101 7.35 -9.05 1.32
C ALA A 101 7.65 -10.28 0.48
N TYR A 102 8.72 -10.27 -0.33
CA TYR A 102 9.14 -11.47 -1.07
C TYR A 102 9.52 -12.62 -0.12
N ALA A 103 10.28 -12.33 0.94
CA ALA A 103 10.60 -13.34 1.94
C ALA A 103 9.34 -13.94 2.60
N MET A 104 8.29 -13.15 2.82
CA MET A 104 7.03 -13.66 3.35
C MET A 104 6.25 -14.53 2.36
N THR A 105 6.52 -14.44 1.06
CA THR A 105 5.86 -15.32 0.06
C THR A 105 6.26 -16.79 0.20
N SER A 106 7.36 -17.14 0.89
CA SER A 106 7.69 -18.56 1.19
C SER A 106 6.67 -19.22 2.13
N HIS A 107 5.87 -18.41 2.85
CA HIS A 107 5.02 -18.81 3.97
C HIS A 107 3.55 -18.40 3.77
N ALA A 108 3.10 -18.30 2.52
CA ALA A 108 1.76 -17.82 2.20
C ALA A 108 0.66 -18.79 2.64
N VAL A 109 -0.37 -18.26 3.30
CA VAL A 109 -1.46 -19.03 3.93
C VAL A 109 -2.57 -19.36 2.92
N GLY A 110 -2.86 -18.44 2.00
CA GLY A 110 -3.83 -18.57 0.92
C GLY A 110 -3.33 -19.31 -0.33
N GLY A 111 -2.25 -20.09 -0.19
CA GLY A 111 -1.67 -20.87 -1.28
C GLY A 111 -1.17 -20.01 -2.45
N TRP A 112 -1.21 -20.56 -3.66
CA TRP A 112 -0.64 -19.90 -4.85
C TRP A 112 -1.34 -18.59 -5.23
N LEU A 113 -2.62 -18.41 -4.88
CA LEU A 113 -3.38 -17.23 -5.27
C LEU A 113 -2.95 -15.98 -4.47
N GLU A 114 -2.67 -16.14 -3.18
CA GLU A 114 -2.04 -15.09 -2.37
C GLU A 114 -0.63 -14.79 -2.88
N ARG A 115 0.16 -15.83 -3.13
CA ARG A 115 1.54 -15.69 -3.60
C ARG A 115 1.61 -14.91 -4.92
N SER A 116 0.76 -15.26 -5.89
CA SER A 116 0.76 -14.57 -7.20
C SER A 116 0.37 -13.11 -7.08
N ALA A 117 -0.63 -12.78 -6.26
CA ALA A 117 -1.00 -11.39 -5.98
C ALA A 117 0.18 -10.62 -5.36
N VAL A 118 0.80 -11.17 -4.32
CA VAL A 118 1.94 -10.53 -3.67
C VAL A 118 3.09 -10.37 -4.66
N LEU A 119 3.43 -11.39 -5.45
CA LEU A 119 4.51 -11.29 -6.44
C LEU A 119 4.24 -10.19 -7.46
N VAL A 120 3.04 -10.12 -8.05
CA VAL A 120 2.69 -9.11 -9.05
C VAL A 120 2.74 -7.70 -8.46
N PHE A 121 2.01 -7.47 -7.37
CA PHE A 121 1.90 -6.12 -6.80
C PHE A 121 3.16 -5.67 -6.07
N ASN A 122 3.89 -6.58 -5.42
CA ASN A 122 5.19 -6.25 -4.82
C ASN A 122 6.24 -5.91 -5.88
N THR A 123 6.25 -6.64 -7.01
CA THR A 123 7.12 -6.30 -8.14
C THR A 123 6.77 -4.91 -8.68
N TRP A 124 5.48 -4.63 -8.88
CA TRP A 124 5.04 -3.32 -9.35
C TRP A 124 5.35 -2.19 -8.37
N PHE A 125 5.22 -2.45 -7.07
CA PHE A 125 5.64 -1.54 -6.00
C PHE A 125 7.13 -1.22 -6.09
N LEU A 126 8.00 -2.23 -6.20
CA LEU A 126 9.45 -2.05 -6.27
C LEU A 126 9.89 -1.34 -7.55
N ILE A 127 9.30 -1.69 -8.71
CA ILE A 127 9.53 -0.97 -9.96
C ILE A 127 9.14 0.50 -9.81
N SER A 128 7.98 0.77 -9.21
CA SER A 128 7.51 2.14 -8.99
C SER A 128 8.44 2.91 -8.05
N LEU A 129 8.89 2.28 -6.96
CA LEU A 129 9.82 2.87 -6.00
C LEU A 129 11.19 3.14 -6.62
N GLY A 130 11.76 2.18 -7.34
CA GLY A 130 13.04 2.31 -8.04
C GLY A 130 12.99 3.36 -9.14
N THR A 131 11.91 3.41 -9.91
CA THR A 131 11.72 4.43 -10.95
C THR A 131 11.55 5.83 -10.36
N ALA A 132 10.83 5.95 -9.23
CA ALA A 132 10.74 7.20 -8.50
C ALA A 132 12.12 7.69 -8.03
N PHE A 133 12.93 6.79 -7.47
CA PHE A 133 14.30 7.10 -7.05
C PHE A 133 15.15 7.57 -8.24
N TYR A 134 15.14 6.83 -9.35
CA TYR A 134 15.86 7.19 -10.56
C TYR A 134 15.44 8.55 -11.13
N CYS A 135 14.14 8.81 -11.19
CA CYS A 135 13.62 10.12 -11.61
C CYS A 135 14.08 11.24 -10.66
N GLY A 136 14.19 10.97 -9.36
CA GLY A 136 14.73 11.90 -8.37
C GLY A 136 16.19 12.23 -8.58
N VAL A 137 17.02 11.23 -8.89
CA VAL A 137 18.44 11.43 -9.25
C VAL A 137 18.57 12.28 -10.53
N GLN A 138 17.65 12.14 -11.48
CA GLN A 138 17.60 12.95 -12.70
C GLN A 138 16.98 14.34 -12.55
N GLY A 139 16.51 14.72 -11.36
CA GLY A 139 15.82 16.00 -11.15
C GLY A 139 14.44 16.10 -11.80
N LYS A 140 13.83 14.97 -12.21
CA LYS A 140 12.49 14.91 -12.82
C LYS A 140 11.41 14.82 -11.75
N ASP A 141 11.18 15.91 -11.02
CA ASP A 141 10.32 15.92 -9.83
C ASP A 141 8.86 15.50 -10.08
N LEU A 142 8.27 15.87 -11.21
CA LEU A 142 6.90 15.46 -11.56
C LEU A 142 6.81 13.95 -11.81
N SER A 143 7.75 13.40 -12.58
CA SER A 143 7.82 11.96 -12.84
C SER A 143 8.10 11.18 -11.56
N LYS A 144 9.02 11.66 -10.72
CA LYS A 144 9.30 11.09 -9.40
C LYS A 144 8.02 10.96 -8.58
N ARG A 145 7.23 12.04 -8.49
CA ARG A 145 5.97 12.05 -7.73
C ARG A 145 4.95 11.07 -8.29
N ASP A 146 4.76 11.05 -9.61
CA ASP A 146 3.81 10.13 -10.24
C ASP A 146 4.19 8.65 -9.95
N TRP A 147 5.48 8.30 -9.97
CA TRP A 147 5.95 6.96 -9.61
C TRP A 147 5.87 6.67 -8.11
N LEU A 148 6.15 7.66 -7.27
CA LEU A 148 6.08 7.51 -5.82
C LEU A 148 4.64 7.30 -5.34
N VAL A 149 3.68 8.00 -5.93
CA VAL A 149 2.26 7.81 -5.65
C VAL A 149 1.81 6.38 -5.99
N ARG A 150 2.29 5.81 -7.11
CA ARG A 150 2.02 4.40 -7.45
C ARG A 150 2.51 3.47 -6.34
N ALA A 151 3.75 3.63 -5.90
CA ALA A 151 4.30 2.82 -4.82
C ALA A 151 3.49 2.94 -3.52
N VAL A 152 3.14 4.17 -3.12
CA VAL A 152 2.34 4.41 -1.90
C VAL A 152 0.95 3.77 -2.01
N VAL A 153 0.25 3.94 -3.13
CA VAL A 153 -1.10 3.39 -3.30
C VAL A 153 -1.10 1.87 -3.38
N VAL A 154 -0.09 1.26 -4.01
CA VAL A 154 0.09 -0.20 -3.97
C VAL A 154 0.26 -0.65 -2.53
N LEU A 155 1.13 -0.02 -1.75
CA LEU A 155 1.34 -0.39 -0.35
C LEU A 155 0.08 -0.20 0.50
N LEU A 156 -0.67 0.88 0.29
CA LEU A 156 -1.99 1.10 0.91
C LEU A 156 -3.04 0.07 0.50
N GLY A 157 -2.81 -0.69 -0.57
CA GLY A 157 -3.63 -1.84 -0.95
C GLY A 157 -3.84 -2.82 0.21
N ILE A 158 -2.84 -3.02 1.07
CA ILE A 158 -2.96 -3.87 2.26
C ILE A 158 -4.03 -3.36 3.25
N ALA A 159 -4.25 -2.05 3.31
CA ALA A 159 -5.30 -1.47 4.16
C ALA A 159 -6.69 -1.79 3.61
N THR A 160 -6.82 -2.02 2.31
CA THR A 160 -8.07 -2.36 1.63
C THR A 160 -8.32 -3.88 1.63
N THR A 161 -7.27 -4.69 1.53
CA THR A 161 -7.40 -6.16 1.62
C THR A 161 -7.91 -6.61 3.00
N ARG A 162 -7.60 -5.87 4.08
CA ARG A 162 -7.96 -6.23 5.47
C ARG A 162 -9.46 -6.16 5.79
N PRO A 163 -10.19 -5.08 5.48
CA PRO A 163 -11.64 -5.05 5.56
C PRO A 163 -12.29 -6.11 4.68
N VAL A 164 -11.79 -6.31 3.46
CA VAL A 164 -12.31 -7.33 2.53
C VAL A 164 -12.18 -8.72 3.14
N MET A 165 -11.00 -9.06 3.70
CA MET A 165 -10.80 -10.30 4.47
C MET A 165 -11.74 -10.39 5.68
N GLY A 166 -11.96 -9.28 6.41
CA GLY A 166 -12.87 -9.24 7.55
C GLY A 166 -14.33 -9.54 7.17
N VAL A 167 -14.79 -9.01 6.04
CA VAL A 167 -16.12 -9.29 5.48
C VAL A 167 -16.25 -10.75 5.07
N PHE A 168 -15.27 -11.29 4.33
CA PHE A 168 -15.27 -12.72 3.96
C PHE A 168 -15.21 -13.65 5.17
N PHE A 169 -14.46 -13.27 6.22
CA PHE A 169 -14.44 -14.03 7.46
C PHE A 169 -15.82 -14.01 8.16
N ALA A 170 -16.49 -12.86 8.18
CA ALA A 170 -17.83 -12.73 8.77
C ALA A 170 -18.90 -13.50 7.98
N THR A 171 -18.78 -13.55 6.65
CA THR A 171 -19.72 -14.27 5.76
C THR A 171 -19.31 -15.71 5.50
N SER A 172 -18.22 -16.19 6.08
CA SER A 172 -17.71 -17.57 5.90
C SER A 172 -18.75 -18.64 6.27
N ARG A 173 -19.59 -18.38 7.28
CA ARG A 173 -20.69 -19.27 7.68
C ARG A 173 -21.82 -19.39 6.65
N ILE A 174 -21.93 -18.42 5.75
CA ILE A 174 -22.98 -18.34 4.72
C ILE A 174 -22.43 -18.77 3.35
N THR A 175 -21.18 -18.40 3.06
CA THR A 175 -20.52 -18.66 1.78
C THR A 175 -19.82 -20.01 1.73
N HIS A 176 -19.62 -20.67 2.87
CA HIS A 176 -18.87 -21.92 3.02
C HIS A 176 -17.43 -21.87 2.47
N LEU A 177 -16.86 -20.68 2.26
CA LEU A 177 -15.51 -20.49 1.75
C LEU A 177 -14.47 -20.73 2.84
N ALA A 178 -13.48 -21.57 2.56
CA ALA A 178 -12.37 -21.80 3.47
C ALA A 178 -11.44 -20.57 3.54
N PRO A 179 -10.78 -20.32 4.69
CA PRO A 179 -9.77 -19.26 4.85
C PRO A 179 -8.68 -19.24 3.78
N SER A 180 -8.24 -20.39 3.30
CA SER A 180 -7.24 -20.48 2.23
C SER A 180 -7.73 -19.92 0.89
N GLN A 181 -9.04 -19.87 0.63
CA GLN A 181 -9.60 -19.46 -0.64
C GLN A 181 -9.88 -17.95 -0.69
N PHE A 182 -10.47 -17.38 0.36
CA PHE A 182 -10.81 -15.95 0.35
C PHE A 182 -9.59 -15.04 0.57
N PHE A 183 -8.50 -15.55 1.16
CA PHE A 183 -7.26 -14.77 1.35
C PHE A 183 -6.68 -14.28 0.02
N GLY A 184 -6.50 -15.17 -0.96
CA GLY A 184 -5.98 -14.81 -2.27
C GLY A 184 -6.89 -13.84 -3.03
N ILE A 185 -8.21 -14.07 -2.98
CA ILE A 185 -9.21 -13.19 -3.62
C ILE A 185 -9.16 -11.78 -3.02
N ALA A 186 -9.12 -11.68 -1.69
CA ALA A 186 -9.06 -10.38 -1.01
C ALA A 186 -7.81 -9.59 -1.39
N PHE A 187 -6.66 -10.26 -1.54
CA PHE A 187 -5.42 -9.65 -2.02
C PHE A 187 -5.58 -9.08 -3.43
N TRP A 188 -6.06 -9.89 -4.38
CA TRP A 188 -6.29 -9.45 -5.74
C TRP A 188 -7.27 -8.26 -5.82
N VAL A 189 -8.40 -8.34 -5.12
CA VAL A 189 -9.41 -7.27 -5.12
C VAL A 189 -8.83 -5.98 -4.54
N GLY A 190 -8.19 -6.05 -3.37
CA GLY A 190 -7.66 -4.88 -2.70
C GLY A 190 -6.58 -4.19 -3.51
N PHE A 191 -5.57 -4.92 -3.98
CA PHE A 191 -4.49 -4.32 -4.76
C PHE A 191 -4.95 -3.86 -6.15
N SER A 192 -5.77 -4.64 -6.87
CA SER A 192 -6.25 -4.24 -8.21
C SER A 192 -7.10 -2.97 -8.14
N THR A 193 -7.99 -2.86 -7.15
CA THR A 193 -8.82 -1.66 -6.98
C THR A 193 -7.97 -0.42 -6.79
N ASN A 194 -6.97 -0.48 -5.91
CA ASN A 194 -6.03 0.63 -5.69
C ASN A 194 -5.24 0.98 -6.95
N SER A 195 -4.79 -0.04 -7.68
CA SER A 195 -4.04 0.10 -8.93
C SER A 195 -4.83 0.82 -10.02
N ILE A 196 -6.09 0.42 -10.21
CA ILE A 196 -6.98 1.02 -11.20
C ILE A 196 -7.27 2.47 -10.84
N VAL A 197 -7.60 2.74 -9.57
CA VAL A 197 -7.91 4.09 -9.10
C VAL A 197 -6.71 5.03 -9.27
N VAL A 198 -5.49 4.58 -8.93
CA VAL A 198 -4.29 5.43 -9.06
C VAL A 198 -3.94 5.72 -10.51
N GLU A 199 -3.98 4.72 -11.40
CA GLU A 199 -3.68 4.94 -12.81
C GLU A 199 -4.73 5.82 -13.48
N TRP A 200 -6.00 5.62 -13.16
CA TRP A 200 -7.06 6.48 -13.66
C TRP A 200 -6.86 7.94 -13.23
N TRP A 201 -6.54 8.16 -11.94
CA TRP A 201 -6.26 9.50 -11.43
C TRP A 201 -5.03 10.13 -12.09
N LEU A 202 -3.90 9.41 -12.19
CA LEU A 202 -2.68 9.92 -12.81
C LEU A 202 -2.86 10.23 -14.30
N ASN A 203 -3.58 9.38 -15.04
CA ASN A 203 -3.90 9.62 -16.44
C ASN A 203 -4.83 10.82 -16.63
N SER A 204 -5.81 11.01 -15.73
CA SER A 204 -6.67 12.20 -15.76
C SER A 204 -5.87 13.49 -15.58
N ARG A 205 -4.90 13.51 -14.66
CA ARG A 205 -4.02 14.67 -14.44
C ARG A 205 -3.07 14.90 -15.61
N ARG A 206 -2.51 13.83 -16.19
CA ARG A 206 -1.64 13.93 -17.37
C ARG A 206 -2.39 14.55 -18.55
N ARG A 207 -3.62 14.10 -18.83
CA ARG A 207 -4.48 14.66 -19.89
C ARG A 207 -4.81 16.14 -19.65
N LYS A 208 -5.12 16.51 -18.41
CA LYS A 208 -5.40 17.91 -18.06
C LYS A 208 -4.19 18.82 -18.33
N ARG A 209 -2.99 18.39 -17.92
CA ARG A 209 -1.74 19.14 -18.14
C ARG A 209 -1.43 19.33 -19.63
N LEU A 210 -1.65 18.31 -20.46
CA LEU A 210 -1.44 18.40 -21.91
C LEU A 210 -2.37 19.42 -22.57
N ARG A 211 -3.65 19.43 -22.19
CA ARG A 211 -4.63 20.42 -22.67
C ARG A 211 -4.28 21.85 -22.27
N GLU A 212 -3.79 22.04 -21.05
CA GLU A 212 -3.33 23.34 -20.57
C GLU A 212 -2.10 23.84 -21.34
N SER A 213 -1.16 22.95 -21.71
CA SER A 213 -0.02 23.33 -22.56
C SER A 213 -0.42 23.66 -24.00
N GLU A 214 -1.36 22.94 -24.59
CA GLU A 214 -1.86 23.20 -25.96
C GLU A 214 -2.63 24.53 -26.04
N GLY A 215 -3.42 24.85 -25.00
CA GLY A 215 -4.18 26.11 -24.92
C GLY A 215 -3.33 27.36 -24.71
N HIS A 216 -2.09 27.24 -24.22
CA HIS A 216 -1.14 28.34 -24.08
C HIS A 216 -0.30 28.59 -25.34
N THR A 217 -0.31 27.66 -26.31
CA THR A 217 0.52 27.75 -27.53
C THR A 217 -0.20 28.32 -28.75
N VAL A 218 -1.48 28.71 -28.63
CA VAL A 218 -2.22 29.39 -29.73
C VAL A 218 -2.20 30.91 -29.48
N PRO A 219 -1.33 31.69 -30.14
CA PRO A 219 -1.49 33.14 -30.18
C PRO A 219 -2.77 33.47 -30.97
N ALA A 220 -3.56 34.39 -30.43
CA ALA A 220 -4.70 35.01 -31.12
C ALA A 220 -4.23 35.89 -32.28
#